data_AF-K5VAS1-F1
#
_entry.id   AF-K5VAS1-F1
#
_cell.length_a   1.000
_cell.length_b   1.000
_cell.length_c   1.000
_cell.angle_alpha   90.00
_cell.angle_beta   90.00
_cell.angle_gamma   90.00
#
_symmetry.space_group_name_H-M   'P 1'
#
loop_
_entity.id
_entity.type
_entity.pdbx_description
1 polymer ?
#
loop_
_entity_poly.entity_id
_entity_poly.type
_entity_poly.pdbx_seq_one_letter_code
_entity_poly.pdbx_strand_id
1 'polypeptide(L)'
;MHRPAHSPRLPPEPIHHILKDLDKPSLSACALVSRDWLELTRPYLFRRVASVYYFPGNLEGRSLPSLESMVLPLPLWRDTSIDQVPGQSTSDGIGIYRDTYTSIVRAIATSSSSLQTVVLELFLYGTPFYVHRTGSFLRDFRYLEELEEACVRKGIRDLEIHAGPGHVFSERDRQRFMGVLPKLLAREVLRLLY
;
A
#
# COMPACT_ATOMS: atom_id res chain seq x y z
N MET A 1 -22.52 -39.74 -35.66
CA MET A 1 -21.30 -38.91 -35.49
C MET A 1 -21.73 -37.45 -35.35
N HIS A 2 -21.87 -36.94 -34.13
CA HIS A 2 -22.15 -35.51 -33.91
C HIS A 2 -20.82 -34.73 -33.95
N ARG A 3 -20.67 -33.82 -34.91
CA ARG A 3 -19.62 -32.80 -34.86
C ARG A 3 -19.87 -31.94 -33.61
N PRO A 4 -18.88 -31.71 -32.74
CA PRO A 4 -19.03 -30.72 -31.69
C PRO A 4 -19.26 -29.36 -32.35
N ALA A 5 -20.38 -28.72 -32.02
CA ALA A 5 -20.66 -27.36 -32.44
C ALA A 5 -19.52 -26.48 -31.93
N HIS A 6 -18.75 -25.89 -32.84
CA HIS A 6 -17.77 -24.87 -32.47
C HIS A 6 -18.55 -23.72 -31.83
N SER A 7 -18.42 -23.59 -30.51
CA SER A 7 -18.92 -22.43 -29.77
C SER A 7 -18.47 -21.18 -30.53
N PRO A 8 -19.38 -20.22 -30.83
CA PRO A 8 -18.99 -18.98 -31.47
C PRO A 8 -17.92 -18.33 -30.59
N ARG A 9 -16.69 -18.28 -31.09
CA ARG A 9 -15.59 -17.60 -30.41
C ARG A 9 -15.89 -16.13 -30.51
N LEU A 10 -16.29 -15.54 -29.38
CA LEU A 10 -16.35 -14.09 -29.25
C LEU A 10 -14.98 -13.51 -29.64
N PRO A 11 -14.95 -12.44 -30.45
CA PRO A 11 -13.72 -11.71 -30.72
C PRO A 11 -13.05 -11.27 -29.41
N PRO A 12 -11.71 -11.24 -29.34
CA PRO A 12 -11.00 -10.90 -28.11
C PRO A 12 -11.22 -9.45 -27.65
N GLU A 13 -11.53 -8.52 -28.56
CA GLU A 13 -11.65 -7.08 -28.29
C GLU A 13 -12.70 -6.74 -27.21
N PRO A 14 -13.97 -7.20 -27.30
CA PRO A 14 -14.95 -6.94 -26.24
C PRO A 14 -14.61 -7.62 -24.91
N ILE A 15 -13.89 -8.75 -24.94
CA ILE A 15 -13.46 -9.46 -23.71
C ILE A 15 -12.46 -8.59 -22.95
N HIS A 16 -11.52 -7.95 -23.65
CA HIS A 16 -10.54 -7.05 -23.03
C HIS A 16 -11.18 -5.85 -22.31
N HIS A 17 -12.31 -5.33 -22.82
CA HIS A 17 -13.06 -4.27 -22.13
C HIS A 17 -13.69 -4.76 -20.83
N ILE A 18 -14.31 -5.93 -20.84
CA ILE A 18 -14.92 -6.53 -19.64
C ILE A 18 -13.84 -6.81 -18.60
N LEU A 19 -12.73 -7.46 -19.00
CA LEU A 19 -11.64 -7.82 -18.09
C LEU A 19 -10.98 -6.61 -17.43
N LYS A 20 -10.97 -5.44 -18.10
CA LYS A 20 -10.38 -4.22 -17.55
C LYS A 20 -11.13 -3.71 -16.31
N ASP A 21 -12.43 -3.97 -16.23
CA ASP A 21 -13.32 -3.44 -15.19
C ASP A 21 -13.60 -4.45 -14.07
N LEU A 22 -13.09 -5.68 -14.19
CA LEU A 22 -13.20 -6.71 -13.16
C LEU A 22 -12.21 -6.50 -12.02
N ASP A 23 -12.63 -6.83 -10.81
CA ASP A 23 -11.76 -6.87 -9.64
C ASP A 23 -10.83 -8.10 -9.66
N LYS A 24 -9.78 -8.07 -8.81
CA LYS A 24 -8.74 -9.12 -8.79
C LYS A 24 -9.29 -10.53 -8.49
N PRO A 25 -10.26 -10.72 -7.58
CA PRO A 25 -10.93 -12.01 -7.38
C PRO A 25 -11.66 -12.51 -8.63
N SER A 26 -12.46 -11.66 -9.30
CA SER A 26 -13.19 -12.05 -10.51
C SER A 26 -12.24 -12.37 -11.66
N LEU A 27 -11.17 -11.58 -11.84
CA LEU A 27 -10.11 -11.86 -12.80
C LEU A 27 -9.43 -13.21 -12.56
N SER A 28 -9.21 -13.54 -11.28
CA SER A 28 -8.60 -14.81 -10.89
C SER A 28 -9.54 -15.97 -11.17
N ALA A 29 -10.84 -15.82 -10.92
CA ALA A 29 -11.84 -16.82 -11.29
C ALA A 29 -11.90 -17.03 -12.81
N CYS A 30 -11.86 -15.96 -13.61
CA CYS A 30 -11.79 -16.03 -15.07
C CYS A 30 -10.55 -16.81 -15.55
N ALA A 31 -9.39 -16.57 -14.94
CA ALA A 31 -8.15 -17.26 -15.30
C ALA A 31 -8.20 -18.79 -15.09
N LEU A 32 -9.08 -19.27 -14.20
CA LEU A 32 -9.25 -20.70 -13.91
C LEU A 32 -10.17 -21.42 -14.89
N VAL A 33 -10.90 -20.69 -15.75
CA VAL A 33 -11.87 -21.28 -16.70
C VAL A 33 -11.18 -22.13 -17.77
N SER A 34 -10.07 -21.63 -18.32
CA SER A 34 -9.28 -22.35 -19.34
C SER A 34 -7.92 -21.69 -19.55
N ARG A 35 -7.04 -22.36 -20.30
CA ARG A 35 -5.74 -21.79 -20.70
C ARG A 35 -5.88 -20.51 -21.54
N ASP A 36 -6.86 -20.44 -22.45
CA ASP A 36 -7.08 -19.25 -23.28
C ASP A 36 -7.52 -18.06 -22.42
N TRP A 37 -8.39 -18.30 -21.43
CA TRP A 37 -8.80 -17.29 -20.48
C TRP A 37 -7.65 -16.84 -19.54
N LEU A 38 -6.75 -17.74 -19.15
CA LEU A 38 -5.54 -17.37 -18.42
C LEU A 38 -4.69 -16.40 -19.23
N GLU A 39 -4.41 -16.66 -20.49
CA GLU A 39 -3.61 -15.77 -21.33
C GLU A 39 -4.29 -14.39 -21.53
N LEU A 40 -5.62 -14.36 -21.68
CA LEU A 40 -6.38 -13.11 -21.77
C LEU A 40 -6.41 -12.31 -20.47
N THR A 41 -6.50 -12.96 -19.32
CA THR A 41 -6.58 -12.32 -17.99
C THR A 41 -5.22 -11.96 -17.41
N ARG A 42 -4.14 -12.62 -17.84
CA ARG A 42 -2.78 -12.43 -17.32
C ARG A 42 -2.32 -10.96 -17.31
N PRO A 43 -2.49 -10.16 -18.38
CA PRO A 43 -2.10 -8.75 -18.37
C PRO A 43 -2.85 -7.91 -17.32
N TYR A 44 -4.05 -8.33 -16.92
CA TYR A 44 -4.91 -7.65 -15.96
C TYR A 44 -4.64 -8.12 -14.52
N LEU A 45 -4.39 -9.42 -14.33
CA LEU A 45 -4.00 -10.01 -13.05
C LEU A 45 -2.65 -9.48 -12.55
N PHE A 46 -1.71 -9.26 -13.47
CA PHE A 46 -0.34 -8.84 -13.17
C PHE A 46 -0.03 -7.43 -13.66
N ARG A 47 -1.06 -6.62 -13.93
CA ARG A 47 -0.94 -5.28 -14.55
C ARG A 47 -0.06 -4.31 -13.76
N ARG A 48 0.04 -4.52 -12.45
CA ARG A 48 1.00 -3.86 -11.57
C ARG A 48 1.92 -4.93 -11.00
N VAL A 49 3.13 -5.04 -11.53
CA VAL A 49 4.24 -5.67 -10.80
C VAL A 49 4.64 -4.69 -9.72
N ALA A 50 3.94 -4.76 -8.59
CA ALA A 50 4.30 -4.00 -7.41
C ALA A 50 5.26 -4.88 -6.61
N SER A 51 6.53 -4.47 -6.53
CA SER A 51 7.48 -5.13 -5.64
C SER A 51 7.11 -4.73 -4.21
N VAL A 52 6.63 -5.71 -3.44
CA VAL A 52 6.38 -5.55 -2.00
C VAL A 52 7.72 -5.68 -1.29
N TYR A 53 8.21 -4.59 -0.71
CA TYR A 53 9.44 -4.60 0.06
C TYR A 53 9.12 -4.79 1.54
N TYR A 54 9.33 -6.01 2.04
CA TYR A 54 9.43 -6.23 3.47
C TYR A 54 10.83 -5.80 3.91
N PHE A 55 10.92 -4.81 4.82
CA PHE A 55 12.21 -4.33 5.33
C PHE A 55 12.51 -4.91 6.72
N PRO A 56 13.16 -6.08 6.83
CA PRO A 56 13.72 -6.56 8.08
C PRO A 56 15.12 -5.94 8.29
N GLY A 57 15.19 -4.61 8.46
CA GLY A 57 16.44 -3.93 8.84
C GLY A 57 17.07 -3.00 7.79
N ASN A 58 18.20 -2.42 8.21
CA ASN A 58 18.85 -1.23 7.65
C ASN A 58 19.15 -1.35 6.14
N LEU A 59 18.64 -0.41 5.34
CA LEU A 59 18.71 -0.37 3.87
C LEU A 59 20.06 0.10 3.31
N GLU A 60 21.17 -0.15 4.00
CA GLU A 60 22.46 0.35 3.55
C GLU A 60 22.91 -0.35 2.25
N GLY A 61 22.94 0.42 1.16
CA GLY A 61 23.68 0.09 -0.06
C GLY A 61 22.94 -0.65 -1.18
N ARG A 62 21.64 -0.92 -1.08
CA ARG A 62 20.90 -1.60 -2.16
C ARG A 62 20.17 -0.62 -3.08
N SER A 63 20.62 -0.54 -4.33
CA SER A 63 19.87 0.13 -5.40
C SER A 63 18.59 -0.65 -5.69
N LEU A 64 17.45 0.03 -5.63
CA LEU A 64 16.16 -0.56 -5.98
C LEU A 64 16.06 -0.65 -7.51
N PRO A 65 15.54 -1.76 -8.08
CA PRO A 65 15.32 -1.87 -9.51
C PRO A 65 14.44 -0.73 -10.04
N SER A 66 14.53 -0.45 -11.34
CA SER A 66 13.64 0.49 -12.02
C SER A 66 12.21 -0.01 -11.94
N LEU A 67 11.43 0.56 -11.03
CA LEU A 67 10.06 0.16 -10.77
C LEU A 67 9.14 1.36 -10.96
N GLU A 68 8.00 1.13 -11.62
CA GLU A 68 6.95 2.14 -11.72
C GLU A 68 6.10 2.22 -10.44
N SER A 69 6.04 1.15 -9.66
CA SER A 69 5.23 1.05 -8.43
C SER A 69 5.95 0.33 -7.30
N MET A 70 5.80 0.82 -6.07
CA MET A 70 6.40 0.25 -4.85
C MET A 70 5.34 0.11 -3.76
N VAL A 71 5.28 -1.05 -3.09
CA VAL A 71 4.39 -1.29 -1.95
C VAL A 71 5.23 -1.46 -0.69
N LEU A 72 4.96 -0.66 0.33
CA LEU A 72 5.76 -0.57 1.54
C LEU A 72 4.88 -0.78 2.79
N PRO A 73 5.19 -1.79 3.63
CA PRO A 73 4.47 -1.98 4.88
C PRO A 73 4.92 -0.91 5.88
N LEU A 74 3.96 -0.14 6.38
CA LEU A 74 4.18 0.85 7.43
C LEU A 74 3.51 0.34 8.73
N PRO A 75 4.27 -0.28 9.64
CA PRO A 75 3.71 -0.77 10.89
C PRO A 75 3.24 0.41 11.73
N LEU A 76 1.98 0.33 12.15
CA LEU A 76 1.35 1.20 13.12
C LEU A 76 1.36 0.52 14.48
N TRP A 77 1.72 1.30 15.49
CA TRP A 77 1.55 0.95 16.88
C TRP A 77 0.31 1.66 17.42
N ARG A 78 -0.54 0.93 18.15
CA ARG A 78 -1.65 1.50 18.91
C ARG A 78 -1.39 1.24 20.38
N ASP A 79 -1.29 2.32 21.17
CA ASP A 79 -1.24 2.17 22.62
C ASP A 79 -2.55 1.58 23.11
N THR A 80 -2.51 0.33 23.58
CA THR A 80 -3.62 -0.30 24.29
C THR A 80 -3.08 -0.76 25.64
N SER A 81 -2.51 0.16 26.42
CA SER A 81 -2.10 -0.14 27.79
C SER A 81 -3.27 -0.77 28.56
N ILE A 82 -3.11 -2.04 28.95
CA ILE A 82 -4.04 -2.82 29.78
C ILE A 82 -3.82 -2.50 31.27
N ASP A 83 -2.73 -1.79 31.60
CA ASP A 83 -2.34 -1.41 32.97
C ASP A 83 -2.89 -0.04 33.40
N GLN A 84 -4.05 0.37 32.86
CA GLN A 84 -4.60 1.70 33.18
C GLN A 84 -5.17 1.77 34.59
N VAL A 85 -4.59 2.67 35.39
CA VAL A 85 -5.20 3.20 36.62
C VAL A 85 -6.48 3.95 36.23
N PRO A 86 -7.64 3.67 36.87
CA PRO A 86 -8.88 4.39 36.56
C PRO A 86 -8.72 5.89 36.82
N GLY A 87 -8.83 6.72 35.78
CA GLY A 87 -8.88 8.18 35.91
C GLY A 87 -7.85 8.98 35.09
N GLN A 88 -6.87 8.35 34.45
CA GLN A 88 -6.00 9.04 33.49
C GLN A 88 -6.47 8.79 32.05
N SER A 89 -7.17 9.77 31.49
CA SER A 89 -7.43 9.86 30.05
C SER A 89 -6.11 10.13 29.32
N THR A 90 -5.33 9.08 29.03
CA THR A 90 -4.25 9.19 28.05
C THR A 90 -4.84 9.03 26.65
N SER A 91 -4.48 9.98 25.78
CA SER A 91 -4.85 10.00 24.38
C SER A 91 -4.53 8.66 23.71
N ASP A 92 -5.51 8.05 23.04
CA ASP A 92 -5.30 6.99 22.04
C ASP A 92 -4.18 7.41 21.07
N GLY A 93 -2.96 6.92 21.34
CA GLY A 93 -1.78 7.23 20.56
C GLY A 93 -1.63 6.19 19.48
N ILE A 94 -1.89 6.57 18.23
CA ILE A 94 -1.42 5.82 17.06
C ILE A 94 -0.06 6.40 16.69
N GLY A 95 0.95 5.54 16.56
CA GLY A 95 2.30 5.92 16.19
C GLY A 95 2.88 5.06 15.08
N ILE A 96 3.95 5.55 14.45
CA ILE A 96 4.67 4.86 13.37
C ILE A 96 6.05 4.45 13.88
N TYR A 97 6.52 3.25 13.54
CA TYR A 97 7.89 2.84 13.86
C TYR A 97 8.90 3.70 13.08
N ARG A 98 9.77 4.43 13.80
CA ARG A 98 10.70 5.39 13.18
C ARG A 98 11.65 4.74 12.19
N ASP A 99 12.23 3.58 12.53
CA ASP A 99 13.20 2.92 11.66
C ASP A 99 12.58 2.47 10.33
N THR A 100 11.34 1.95 10.38
CA THR A 100 10.61 1.57 9.18
C THR A 100 10.23 2.80 8.37
N TYR A 101 9.76 3.87 9.03
CA TYR A 101 9.47 5.14 8.38
C TYR A 101 10.69 5.72 7.65
N THR A 102 11.83 5.84 8.34
CA THR A 102 13.08 6.34 7.75
C THR A 102 13.54 5.46 6.60
N SER A 103 13.37 4.14 6.69
CA SER A 103 13.67 3.22 5.60
C SER A 103 12.80 3.47 4.37
N ILE A 104 11.50 3.72 4.57
CA ILE A 104 10.54 4.04 3.51
C ILE A 104 10.89 5.37 2.81
N VAL A 105 11.10 6.43 3.59
CA VAL A 105 11.49 7.75 3.06
C VAL A 105 12.78 7.63 2.25
N ARG A 106 13.77 6.90 2.78
CA ARG A 106 15.03 6.65 2.08
C ARG A 106 14.80 5.85 0.78
N ALA A 107 14.01 4.78 0.81
CA ALA A 107 13.72 3.96 -0.36
C ALA A 107 13.09 4.79 -1.50
N ILE A 108 12.15 5.69 -1.17
CA ILE A 108 11.57 6.64 -2.13
C ILE A 108 12.64 7.60 -2.63
N ALA A 109 13.43 8.20 -1.74
CA ALA A 109 14.48 9.15 -2.11
C ALA A 109 15.59 8.54 -2.97
N THR A 110 15.88 7.25 -2.83
CA THR A 110 16.91 6.54 -3.61
C THR A 110 16.35 5.73 -4.77
N SER A 111 15.03 5.74 -5.00
CA SER A 111 14.42 5.00 -6.11
C SER A 111 14.85 5.57 -7.47
N SER A 112 14.66 4.75 -8.51
CA SER A 112 14.76 5.21 -9.90
C SER A 112 13.83 6.39 -10.19
N SER A 113 14.16 7.17 -11.22
CA SER A 113 13.31 8.26 -11.75
C SER A 113 12.03 7.75 -12.42
N SER A 114 11.95 6.45 -12.69
CA SER A 114 10.76 5.78 -13.25
C SER A 114 9.67 5.50 -12.21
N LEU A 115 9.93 5.70 -10.91
CA LEU A 115 8.92 5.49 -9.86
C LEU A 115 7.80 6.50 -9.97
N GLN A 116 6.58 6.03 -10.24
CA GLN A 116 5.39 6.87 -10.40
C GLN A 116 4.38 6.67 -9.28
N THR A 117 4.24 5.46 -8.77
CA THR A 117 3.29 5.11 -7.71
C THR A 117 4.01 4.61 -6.46
N VAL A 118 3.63 5.13 -5.30
CA VAL A 118 3.99 4.57 -3.99
C VAL A 118 2.71 4.12 -3.29
N VAL A 119 2.71 2.91 -2.74
CA VAL A 119 1.63 2.37 -1.91
C VAL A 119 2.18 2.11 -0.52
N LEU A 120 1.56 2.70 0.50
CA LEU A 120 1.87 2.48 1.91
C LEU A 120 0.75 1.64 2.53
N GLU A 121 1.06 0.40 2.91
CA GLU A 121 0.11 -0.48 3.59
C GLU A 121 0.28 -0.35 5.11
N LEU A 122 -0.74 0.15 5.80
CA LEU A 122 -0.67 0.40 7.24
C LEU A 122 -1.04 -0.85 8.04
N PHE A 123 -0.07 -1.52 8.63
CA PHE A 123 -0.33 -2.71 9.45
C PHE A 123 -0.52 -2.34 10.92
N LEU A 124 -1.73 -2.50 11.47
CA LEU A 124 -1.94 -2.44 12.91
C LEU A 124 -1.40 -3.72 13.56
N TYR A 125 -0.28 -3.62 14.27
CA TYR A 125 0.12 -4.68 15.17
C TYR A 125 -0.65 -4.51 16.49
N GLY A 126 -1.69 -5.34 16.68
CA GLY A 126 -2.25 -5.54 18.01
C GLY A 126 -1.18 -6.17 18.89
N THR A 127 -0.95 -5.64 20.09
CA THR A 127 -0.02 -6.22 21.05
C THR A 127 -0.65 -7.47 21.69
N PRO A 128 -0.09 -8.68 21.44
CA PRO A 128 0.01 -9.63 22.53
C PRO A 128 1.45 -10.09 22.77
N PHE A 129 2.42 -9.64 21.96
CA PHE A 129 3.81 -10.01 22.15
C PHE A 129 4.61 -8.81 22.64
N TYR A 130 5.11 -8.96 23.87
CA TYR A 130 6.24 -8.24 24.45
C TYR A 130 7.42 -8.19 23.47
N VAL A 131 7.37 -7.29 22.50
CA VAL A 131 8.55 -6.95 21.73
C VAL A 131 9.31 -5.95 22.58
N HIS A 132 10.24 -6.46 23.39
CA HIS A 132 11.31 -5.73 24.07
C HIS A 132 12.23 -4.91 23.13
N ARG A 133 11.79 -4.58 21.90
CA ARG A 133 12.53 -3.64 21.08
C ARG A 133 12.26 -2.24 21.62
N THR A 134 13.32 -1.68 22.14
CA THR A 134 13.67 -0.25 22.24
C THR A 134 13.56 0.48 20.90
N GLY A 135 12.49 0.25 20.13
CA GLY A 135 12.21 0.98 18.91
C GLY A 135 11.80 2.41 19.27
N SER A 136 12.38 3.39 18.58
CA SER A 136 11.89 4.76 18.68
C SER A 136 10.59 4.87 17.89
N PHE A 137 9.55 5.43 18.51
CA PHE A 137 8.23 5.60 17.91
C PHE A 137 7.99 7.06 17.55
N LEU A 138 7.39 7.30 16.40
CA LEU A 138 6.85 8.60 16.01
C LEU A 138 5.43 8.68 16.57
N ARG A 139 5.25 9.47 17.64
CA ARG A 139 3.95 9.60 18.35
C ARG A 139 2.96 10.52 17.64
N ASP A 140 3.33 11.10 16.51
CA ASP A 140 2.55 12.11 15.81
C ASP A 140 2.63 11.93 14.28
N PHE A 141 1.56 12.27 13.59
CA PHE A 141 1.53 12.30 12.12
C PHE A 141 2.33 13.47 11.55
N ARG A 142 2.69 14.49 12.36
CA ARG A 142 3.58 15.59 11.97
C ARG A 142 4.93 15.13 11.41
N TYR A 143 5.37 13.92 11.74
CA TYR A 143 6.63 13.39 11.22
C TYR A 143 6.55 12.92 9.77
N LEU A 144 5.35 12.90 9.15
CA LEU A 144 5.15 12.53 7.74
C LEU A 144 5.59 13.62 6.74
N GLU A 145 6.05 14.79 7.21
CA GLU A 145 6.57 15.86 6.34
C GLU A 145 7.74 15.40 5.46
N GLU A 146 8.64 14.56 5.99
CA GLU A 146 9.79 14.03 5.24
C GLU A 146 9.33 13.10 4.09
N LEU A 147 8.26 12.33 4.30
CA LEU A 147 7.63 11.50 3.28
C LEU A 147 7.03 12.37 2.17
N GLU A 148 6.29 13.42 2.54
CA GLU A 148 5.77 14.38 1.58
C GLU A 148 6.90 14.99 0.74
N GLU A 149 7.97 15.45 1.39
CA GLU A 149 9.10 16.05 0.68
C GLU A 149 9.78 15.06 -0.27
N ALA A 150 9.99 13.81 0.16
CA ALA A 150 10.56 12.76 -0.67
C ALA A 150 9.69 12.49 -1.91
N CYS A 151 8.37 12.35 -1.73
CA CYS A 151 7.43 12.15 -2.82
C CYS A 151 7.40 13.35 -3.79
N VAL A 152 7.37 14.58 -3.27
CA VAL A 152 7.36 15.80 -4.07
C VAL A 152 8.64 15.92 -4.89
N ARG A 153 9.80 15.75 -4.26
CA ARG A 153 11.12 15.84 -4.90
C ARG A 153 11.31 14.78 -5.98
N LYS A 154 10.75 13.58 -5.76
CA LYS A 154 10.78 12.49 -6.77
C LYS A 154 9.78 12.66 -7.90
N GLY A 155 8.81 13.57 -7.78
CA GLY A 155 7.75 13.71 -8.78
C GLY A 155 6.79 12.52 -8.79
N ILE A 156 6.56 11.89 -7.64
CA ILE A 156 5.56 10.80 -7.51
C ILE A 156 4.20 11.32 -7.99
N ARG A 157 3.52 10.49 -8.79
CA ARG A 157 2.23 10.79 -9.42
C ARG A 157 1.06 10.27 -8.60
N ASP A 158 1.23 9.13 -7.96
CA ASP A 158 0.21 8.52 -7.11
C ASP A 158 0.84 8.05 -5.79
N LEU A 159 0.35 8.56 -4.67
CA LEU A 159 0.63 8.04 -3.33
C LEU A 159 -0.66 7.45 -2.78
N GLU A 160 -0.70 6.13 -2.62
CA GLU A 160 -1.82 5.42 -2.03
C GLU A 160 -1.46 5.01 -0.60
N ILE A 161 -2.33 5.28 0.36
CA ILE A 161 -2.20 4.75 1.72
C ILE A 161 -3.37 3.81 1.94
N HIS A 162 -3.08 2.53 2.12
CA HIS A 162 -4.06 1.47 2.30
C HIS A 162 -4.14 1.12 3.78
N ALA A 163 -5.35 0.92 4.29
CA ALA A 163 -5.49 0.32 5.61
C ALA A 163 -5.13 -1.17 5.50
N GLY A 164 -4.28 -1.64 6.40
CA GLY A 164 -3.94 -3.06 6.46
C GLY A 164 -5.12 -3.90 6.94
N PRO A 165 -5.02 -5.24 6.86
CA PRO A 165 -6.08 -6.15 7.24
C PRO A 165 -6.64 -5.87 8.65
N GLY A 166 -7.96 -5.76 8.76
CA GLY A 166 -8.65 -5.50 10.03
C GLY A 166 -8.60 -4.03 10.50
N HIS A 167 -8.06 -3.13 9.67
CA HIS A 167 -8.15 -1.70 9.89
C HIS A 167 -9.10 -1.05 8.87
N VAL A 168 -9.81 -0.02 9.29
CA VAL A 168 -10.54 0.89 8.40
C VAL A 168 -10.21 2.29 8.89
N PHE A 169 -9.80 3.17 7.97
CA PHE A 169 -9.55 4.55 8.31
C PHE A 169 -10.80 5.22 8.86
N SER A 170 -10.73 5.69 10.11
CA SER A 170 -11.76 6.58 10.63
C SER A 170 -11.69 7.93 9.92
N GLU A 171 -12.78 8.70 9.95
CA GLU A 171 -12.79 10.07 9.43
C GLU A 171 -11.71 10.94 10.09
N ARG A 172 -11.45 10.72 11.38
CA ARG A 172 -10.37 11.39 12.12
C ARG A 172 -8.99 11.04 11.55
N ASP A 173 -8.76 9.78 11.19
CA ASP A 173 -7.48 9.36 10.57
C ASP A 173 -7.32 10.01 9.20
N ARG A 174 -8.39 10.04 8.39
CA ARG A 174 -8.39 10.69 7.08
C ARG A 174 -8.02 12.16 7.19
N GLN A 175 -8.67 12.90 8.09
CA GLN A 175 -8.39 14.31 8.33
C GLN A 175 -6.94 14.54 8.81
N ARG A 176 -6.41 13.65 9.65
CA ARG A 176 -5.01 13.71 10.08
C ARG A 176 -4.05 13.53 8.91
N PHE A 177 -4.22 12.49 8.09
CA PHE A 177 -3.37 12.27 6.92
C PHE A 177 -3.44 13.43 5.93
N MET A 178 -4.64 13.96 5.69
CA MET A 178 -4.84 15.12 4.82
C MET A 178 -4.18 16.39 5.38
N GLY A 179 -4.23 16.58 6.70
CA GLY A 179 -3.62 17.75 7.35
C GLY A 179 -2.09 17.74 7.35
N VAL A 180 -1.46 16.57 7.36
CA VAL A 180 0.01 16.43 7.41
C VAL A 180 0.67 16.21 6.06
N LEU A 181 -0.11 15.90 5.01
CA LEU A 181 0.35 15.75 3.62
C LEU A 181 -0.33 16.78 2.69
N PRO A 182 -0.31 18.09 3.03
CA PRO A 182 -1.10 19.08 2.31
C PRO A 182 -0.64 19.31 0.86
N LYS A 183 0.66 19.18 0.55
CA LYS A 183 1.19 19.36 -0.82
C LYS A 183 0.82 18.18 -1.71
N LEU A 184 0.82 16.96 -1.18
CA LEU A 184 0.39 15.79 -1.96
C LEU A 184 -1.13 15.81 -2.20
N LEU A 185 -1.90 16.29 -1.21
CA LEU A 185 -3.33 16.50 -1.37
C LEU A 185 -3.64 17.58 -2.41
N ALA A 186 -2.98 18.74 -2.33
CA ALA A 186 -3.16 19.85 -3.28
C ALA A 186 -2.80 19.48 -4.74
N ARG A 187 -1.96 18.45 -4.92
CA ARG A 187 -1.58 17.91 -6.22
C ARG A 187 -2.45 16.76 -6.70
N GLU A 188 -3.48 16.38 -5.95
CA GLU A 188 -4.34 15.21 -6.21
C GLU A 188 -3.56 13.87 -6.30
N VAL A 189 -2.39 13.82 -5.66
CA VAL A 189 -1.50 12.64 -5.66
C VAL A 189 -1.91 11.66 -4.55
N LEU A 190 -2.44 12.16 -3.43
CA LEU A 190 -2.75 11.37 -2.25
C LEU A 190 -4.12 10.68 -2.37
N ARG A 191 -4.16 9.35 -2.17
CA ARG A 191 -5.38 8.54 -2.04
C ARG A 191 -5.36 7.73 -0.76
N LEU A 192 -6.44 7.79 0.01
CA LEU A 192 -6.63 6.98 1.22
C LEU A 192 -7.64 5.87 0.93
N LEU A 193 -7.15 4.63 0.86
CA LEU A 193 -7.90 3.44 0.47
C LEU A 193 -8.12 2.52 1.68
N TYR A 194 -9.22 1.77 1.64
CA TYR A 194 -9.77 1.03 2.78
C TYR A 194 -8.94 -0.17 3.21
#